data_AF-A0A5C7SC83-F1
#
_entry.id   AF-A0A5C7SC83-F1
#
_cell.length_a   1.000
_cell.length_b   1.000
_cell.length_c   1.000
_cell.angle_alpha   90.00
_cell.angle_beta   90.00
_cell.angle_gamma   90.00
#
_symmetry.space_group_name_H-M   'P 1'
#
loop_
_entity.id
_entity.type
_entity.pdbx_description
1 polymer ?
#
loop_
_entity_poly.entity_id
_entity_poly.type
_entity_poly.pdbx_seq_one_letter_code
_entity_poly.pdbx_strand_id
1 'polypeptide(L)'
;MHRAGIFRSSVLVDIVNYVGIPLLAIYLYSMFVFPWIDGRGSWTHVQAVWDRWQTLNAGALAFLASLIAFNIAKFNESVQREREFVAAKSFLPSTLSTLMEYCSRSARVLQVLWEANGQPPTAPLDQPDLPAGYREVFSNCIRHADPQVGSYLSTILVRLQVHDARLRDAVAEGADAHGLRVDRYSLIAYLYRLGELYILIGNLFGFARAEAPFHSKDLNWEAFRNAYGVLDVEVDDFFIDDNMNLRAFTQRGLARAGNSQNA
;
A
#
# COMPACT_ATOMS: atom_id res chain seq x y z
N MET A 1 -11.73 -4.97 -23.97
CA MET A 1 -12.33 -6.16 -23.34
C MET A 1 -12.35 -5.96 -21.83
N HIS A 2 -13.46 -5.45 -21.31
CA HIS A 2 -13.67 -5.26 -19.88
C HIS A 2 -13.80 -6.63 -19.20
N ARG A 3 -12.81 -7.01 -18.38
CA ARG A 3 -13.01 -8.06 -17.38
C ARG A 3 -14.04 -7.53 -16.38
N ALA A 4 -15.27 -8.01 -16.49
CA ALA A 4 -16.28 -7.86 -15.46
C ALA A 4 -15.65 -8.30 -14.13
N GLY A 5 -15.50 -7.32 -13.25
CA GLY A 5 -14.90 -7.52 -11.94
C GLY A 5 -15.68 -8.59 -11.20
N ILE A 6 -14.95 -9.63 -10.82
CA ILE A 6 -15.31 -10.61 -9.79
C ILE A 6 -16.00 -9.83 -8.66
N PHE A 7 -17.31 -10.02 -8.52
CA PHE A 7 -18.05 -9.61 -7.32
C PHE A 7 -17.21 -10.09 -6.13
N ARG A 8 -16.74 -9.16 -5.28
CA ARG A 8 -15.91 -9.50 -4.11
C ARG A 8 -16.61 -10.63 -3.38
N SER A 9 -16.00 -11.82 -3.31
CA SER A 9 -16.63 -13.01 -2.68
C SER A 9 -17.11 -12.68 -1.27
N SER A 10 -16.41 -11.77 -0.58
CA SER A 10 -16.79 -11.24 0.73
C SER A 10 -18.19 -10.62 0.76
N VAL A 11 -18.58 -9.84 -0.26
CA VAL A 11 -19.90 -9.17 -0.34
C VAL A 11 -21.00 -10.21 -0.58
N LEU A 12 -20.74 -11.23 -1.40
CA LEU A 12 -21.68 -12.33 -1.59
C LEU A 12 -21.88 -13.11 -0.29
N VAL A 13 -20.84 -13.33 0.51
CA VAL A 13 -20.98 -13.96 1.83
C VAL A 13 -21.83 -13.12 2.77
N ASP A 14 -21.59 -11.83 2.82
CA ASP A 14 -22.31 -10.95 3.74
C ASP A 14 -23.80 -10.91 3.35
N ILE A 15 -24.12 -10.88 2.05
CA ILE A 15 -25.49 -11.00 1.53
C ILE A 15 -26.10 -12.37 1.84
N VAL A 16 -25.37 -13.45 1.57
CA VAL A 16 -25.85 -14.83 1.78
C VAL A 16 -26.07 -15.11 3.26
N ASN A 17 -25.20 -14.63 4.16
CA ASN A 17 -25.43 -14.73 5.60
C ASN A 17 -26.60 -13.83 6.03
N TYR A 18 -26.67 -12.59 5.51
CA TYR A 18 -27.73 -11.64 5.86
C TYR A 18 -29.13 -12.12 5.46
N VAL A 19 -29.26 -12.83 4.33
CA VAL A 19 -30.54 -13.41 3.88
C VAL A 19 -30.73 -14.83 4.42
N GLY A 20 -29.67 -15.63 4.41
CA GLY A 20 -29.71 -17.05 4.78
C GLY A 20 -29.97 -17.29 6.27
N ILE A 21 -29.40 -16.48 7.16
CA ILE A 21 -29.61 -16.63 8.61
C ILE A 21 -31.07 -16.35 9.00
N PRO A 22 -31.72 -15.26 8.57
CA PRO A 22 -33.15 -15.05 8.82
C PRO A 22 -34.04 -16.16 8.22
N LEU A 23 -33.74 -16.63 7.01
CA LEU A 23 -34.49 -17.73 6.40
C LEU A 23 -34.36 -19.03 7.20
N LEU A 24 -33.15 -19.34 7.69
CA LEU A 24 -32.93 -20.47 8.60
C LEU A 24 -33.66 -20.28 9.93
N ALA A 25 -33.70 -19.07 10.49
CA ALA A 25 -34.44 -18.78 11.71
C ALA A 25 -35.96 -18.99 11.52
N ILE A 26 -36.52 -18.53 10.39
CA ILE A 26 -37.92 -18.76 10.02
C ILE A 26 -38.18 -20.25 9.83
N TYR A 27 -37.30 -20.96 9.14
CA TYR A 27 -37.39 -22.41 8.96
C TYR A 27 -37.36 -23.14 10.31
N LEU A 28 -36.43 -22.80 11.20
CA LEU A 28 -36.31 -23.41 12.53
C LEU A 28 -37.56 -23.17 13.36
N TYR A 29 -38.10 -21.95 13.35
CA TYR A 29 -39.37 -21.64 14.00
C TYR A 29 -40.51 -22.50 13.40
N SER A 30 -40.59 -22.57 12.06
CA SER A 30 -41.67 -23.27 11.36
C SER A 30 -41.61 -24.79 11.54
N MET A 31 -40.43 -25.37 11.74
CA MET A 31 -40.27 -26.82 11.93
C MET A 31 -40.24 -27.28 13.38
N PHE A 32 -39.69 -26.47 14.29
CA PHE A 32 -39.47 -26.89 15.68
C PHE A 32 -40.36 -26.19 16.70
N VAL A 33 -41.03 -25.09 16.34
CA VAL A 33 -41.89 -24.33 17.26
C VAL A 33 -43.35 -24.36 16.82
N PHE A 34 -43.63 -23.96 15.59
CA PHE A 34 -45.01 -23.86 15.08
C PHE A 34 -45.83 -25.16 15.12
N PRO A 35 -45.28 -26.35 14.76
CA PRO A 35 -46.05 -27.59 14.76
C PRO A 35 -46.53 -28.03 16.15
N TRP A 36 -45.82 -27.62 17.20
CA TRP A 36 -46.23 -27.86 18.58
C TRP A 36 -47.43 -27.00 18.98
N ILE A 37 -47.50 -25.77 18.46
CA ILE A 37 -48.59 -24.82 18.72
C ILE A 37 -49.84 -25.27 17.96
N ASP A 38 -49.71 -25.53 16.65
CA ASP A 38 -50.83 -25.95 15.79
C ASP A 38 -51.36 -27.34 16.17
N GLY A 39 -50.46 -28.27 16.46
CA GLY A 39 -50.78 -29.63 16.91
C GLY A 39 -51.24 -29.74 18.37
N ARG A 40 -51.39 -28.62 19.10
CA ARG A 40 -51.76 -28.57 20.53
C ARG A 40 -50.92 -29.50 21.42
N GLY A 41 -49.62 -29.61 21.15
CA GLY A 41 -48.71 -30.50 21.87
C GLY A 41 -48.70 -31.96 21.40
N SER A 42 -49.45 -32.32 20.34
CA SER A 42 -49.49 -33.70 19.85
C SER A 42 -48.23 -34.08 19.07
N TRP A 43 -47.49 -35.07 19.58
CA TRP A 43 -46.32 -35.62 18.91
C TRP A 43 -46.63 -36.20 17.52
N THR A 44 -47.79 -36.83 17.34
CA THR A 44 -48.17 -37.44 16.06
C THR A 44 -48.32 -36.41 14.95
N HIS A 45 -48.78 -35.20 15.30
CA HIS A 45 -48.88 -34.09 14.35
C HIS A 45 -47.49 -33.57 13.95
N VAL A 46 -46.59 -33.35 14.93
CA VAL A 46 -45.21 -32.90 14.68
C VAL A 46 -44.48 -33.86 13.74
N GLN A 47 -44.58 -35.17 14.01
CA GLN A 47 -43.96 -36.20 13.18
C GLN A 47 -44.52 -36.20 11.75
N ALA A 48 -45.83 -36.02 11.57
CA ALA A 48 -46.45 -35.96 10.25
C ALA A 48 -46.00 -34.73 9.44
N VAL A 49 -45.79 -33.58 10.09
CA VAL A 49 -45.23 -32.38 9.45
C VAL A 49 -43.80 -32.66 8.99
N TRP A 50 -42.96 -33.25 9.84
CA TRP A 50 -41.57 -33.54 9.46
C TRP A 50 -41.46 -34.56 8.33
N ASP A 51 -42.29 -35.60 8.33
CA ASP A 51 -42.32 -36.62 7.28
C ASP A 51 -42.74 -36.01 5.94
N ARG A 52 -43.78 -35.17 5.94
CA ARG A 52 -44.28 -34.48 4.74
C ARG A 52 -43.27 -33.50 4.15
N TRP A 53 -42.47 -32.85 4.99
CA TRP A 53 -41.50 -31.84 4.58
C TRP A 53 -40.05 -32.35 4.57
N GLN A 54 -39.85 -33.68 4.51
CA GLN A 54 -38.52 -34.30 4.58
C GLN A 54 -37.53 -33.73 3.55
N THR A 55 -37.95 -33.51 2.30
CA THR A 55 -37.08 -32.91 1.27
C THR A 55 -36.67 -31.48 1.60
N LEU A 56 -37.57 -30.68 2.18
CA LEU A 56 -37.25 -29.33 2.64
C LEU A 56 -36.26 -29.38 3.80
N ASN A 57 -36.42 -30.32 4.74
CA ASN A 57 -35.52 -30.49 5.87
C ASN A 57 -34.12 -30.89 5.42
N ALA A 58 -34.01 -31.82 4.46
CA ALA A 58 -32.75 -32.19 3.84
C ALA A 58 -32.09 -31.00 3.13
N GLY A 59 -32.87 -30.20 2.39
CA GLY A 59 -32.40 -28.99 1.73
C GLY A 59 -31.89 -27.92 2.72
N ALA A 60 -32.62 -27.70 3.83
CA ALA A 60 -32.23 -26.74 4.86
C ALA A 60 -30.93 -27.15 5.57
N LEU A 61 -30.74 -28.45 5.85
CA LEU A 61 -29.48 -28.96 6.40
C LEU A 61 -28.32 -28.82 5.42
N ALA A 62 -28.53 -29.13 4.13
CA ALA A 62 -27.52 -28.95 3.10
C ALA A 62 -27.13 -27.47 2.95
N PHE A 63 -28.11 -26.57 3.00
CA PHE A 63 -27.86 -25.12 2.97
C PHE A 63 -27.11 -24.63 4.21
N LEU A 64 -27.48 -25.09 5.41
CA LEU A 64 -26.75 -24.75 6.64
C LEU A 64 -25.29 -25.25 6.58
N ALA A 65 -25.08 -26.47 6.09
CA ALA A 65 -23.74 -27.03 5.92
C ALA A 65 -22.90 -26.21 4.93
N SER A 66 -23.49 -25.75 3.82
CA SER A 66 -22.78 -24.92 2.84
C SER A 66 -22.44 -23.53 3.40
N LEU A 67 -23.33 -22.90 4.17
CA LEU A 67 -23.04 -21.65 4.88
C LEU A 67 -21.86 -21.81 5.84
N ILE A 68 -21.84 -22.88 6.64
CA ILE A 68 -20.77 -23.15 7.59
C ILE A 68 -19.45 -23.38 6.84
N ALA A 69 -19.44 -24.27 5.85
CA ALA A 69 -18.24 -24.58 5.07
C ALA A 69 -17.67 -23.32 4.38
N PHE A 70 -18.53 -22.48 3.82
CA PHE A 70 -18.09 -21.25 3.16
C PHE A 70 -17.55 -20.20 4.14
N ASN A 71 -18.19 -20.04 5.29
CA ASN A 71 -17.70 -19.13 6.34
C ASN A 71 -16.33 -19.58 6.89
N ILE A 72 -16.14 -20.90 7.06
CA ILE A 72 -14.83 -21.47 7.41
C ILE A 72 -13.79 -21.15 6.33
N ALA A 73 -14.14 -21.31 5.05
CA ALA A 73 -13.24 -20.98 3.95
C ALA A 73 -12.84 -19.49 3.94
N LYS A 74 -13.81 -18.57 4.10
CA LYS A 74 -13.55 -17.11 4.19
C LYS A 74 -12.65 -16.77 5.38
N PHE A 75 -12.93 -17.36 6.54
CA PHE A 75 -12.12 -17.15 7.74
C PHE A 75 -10.69 -17.63 7.53
N ASN A 76 -10.51 -18.85 7.02
CA ASN A 76 -9.18 -19.40 6.74
C ASN A 76 -8.41 -18.56 5.71
N GLU A 77 -9.06 -18.05 4.67
CA GLU A 77 -8.43 -17.16 3.69
C GLU A 77 -7.93 -15.86 4.36
N SER A 78 -8.72 -15.26 5.25
CA SER A 78 -8.33 -14.05 5.97
C SER A 78 -7.14 -14.28 6.91
N VAL A 79 -7.14 -15.39 7.66
CA VAL A 79 -6.03 -15.78 8.54
C VAL A 79 -4.78 -16.09 7.75
N GLN A 80 -4.92 -16.77 6.61
CA GLN A 80 -3.79 -17.08 5.72
C GLN A 80 -3.18 -15.80 5.16
N ARG A 81 -4.01 -14.87 4.68
CA ARG A 81 -3.57 -13.56 4.17
C ARG A 81 -2.81 -12.77 5.25
N GLU A 82 -3.32 -12.75 6.48
CA GLU A 82 -2.66 -12.07 7.60
C GLU A 82 -1.28 -12.69 7.90
N ARG A 83 -1.18 -14.03 7.94
CA ARG A 83 0.09 -14.73 8.14
C ARG A 83 1.10 -14.42 7.05
N GLU A 84 0.66 -14.46 5.79
CA GLU A 84 1.49 -14.14 4.63
C GLU A 84 1.93 -12.67 4.66
N PHE A 85 1.05 -11.77 5.08
CA PHE A 85 1.40 -10.36 5.25
C PHE A 85 2.45 -10.15 6.33
N VAL A 86 2.28 -10.77 7.52
CA VAL A 86 3.24 -10.68 8.62
C VAL A 86 4.61 -11.24 8.20
N ALA A 87 4.62 -12.37 7.49
CA ALA A 87 5.84 -12.95 6.96
C ALA A 87 6.54 -12.01 5.98
N ALA A 88 5.81 -11.46 4.99
CA ALA A 88 6.37 -10.51 4.03
C ALA A 88 6.88 -9.22 4.71
N LYS A 89 6.10 -8.70 5.66
CA LYS A 89 6.41 -7.50 6.46
C LYS A 89 7.71 -7.64 7.24
N SER A 90 8.07 -8.85 7.69
CA SER A 90 9.31 -9.09 8.43
C SER A 90 10.59 -8.73 7.67
N PHE A 91 10.53 -8.70 6.33
CA PHE A 91 11.65 -8.30 5.45
C PHE A 91 11.67 -6.80 5.14
N LEU A 92 10.63 -6.05 5.51
CA LEU A 92 10.58 -4.61 5.26
C LEU A 92 11.70 -3.85 5.99
N PRO A 93 11.98 -4.05 7.29
CA PRO A 93 12.96 -3.22 7.99
C PRO A 93 14.34 -3.21 7.32
N SER A 94 14.85 -4.37 6.90
CA SER A 94 16.14 -4.45 6.19
C SER A 94 16.07 -3.83 4.80
N THR A 95 14.99 -4.07 4.06
CA THR A 95 14.77 -3.47 2.72
C THR A 95 14.64 -1.94 2.79
N LEU A 96 13.96 -1.41 3.80
CA LEU A 96 13.83 0.02 4.01
C LEU A 96 15.21 0.64 4.32
N SER A 97 16.04 -0.02 5.13
CA SER A 97 17.41 0.46 5.41
C SER A 97 18.26 0.56 4.14
N THR A 98 18.23 -0.45 3.26
CA THR A 98 18.99 -0.42 2.00
C THR A 98 18.45 0.64 1.03
N LEU A 99 17.13 0.89 1.03
CA LEU A 99 16.55 1.98 0.25
C LEU A 99 16.92 3.38 0.78
N MET A 100 17.05 3.53 2.10
CA MET A 100 17.53 4.79 2.69
C MET A 100 19.00 5.04 2.32
N GLU A 101 19.84 4.00 2.31
CA GLU A 101 21.22 4.08 1.83
C GLU A 101 21.30 4.47 0.35
N TYR A 102 20.45 3.87 -0.49
CA TYR A 102 20.29 4.28 -1.89
C TYR A 102 19.94 5.79 -1.97
N CYS A 103 18.98 6.27 -1.19
CA CYS A 103 18.62 7.68 -1.19
C CYS A 103 19.79 8.59 -0.80
N SER A 104 20.56 8.22 0.23
CA SER A 104 21.76 8.97 0.64
C SER A 104 22.82 9.02 -0.45
N ARG A 105 23.07 7.91 -1.16
CA ARG A 105 24.02 7.88 -2.29
C ARG A 105 23.50 8.71 -3.48
N SER A 106 22.20 8.65 -3.77
CA SER A 106 21.58 9.46 -4.83
C SER A 106 21.69 10.96 -4.55
N ALA A 107 21.55 11.37 -3.28
CA ALA A 107 21.72 12.76 -2.89
C ALA A 107 23.12 13.28 -3.21
N ARG A 108 24.17 12.50 -2.89
CA ARG A 108 25.56 12.87 -3.21
C ARG A 108 25.78 13.03 -4.72
N VAL A 109 25.23 12.13 -5.53
CA VAL A 109 25.33 12.26 -7.00
C VAL A 109 24.68 13.55 -7.49
N LEU A 110 23.49 13.89 -6.98
CA LEU A 110 22.80 15.13 -7.35
C LEU A 110 23.55 16.39 -6.88
N GLN A 111 24.22 16.34 -5.72
CA GLN A 111 25.10 17.42 -5.24
C GLN A 111 26.30 17.61 -6.18
N VAL A 112 26.99 16.53 -6.56
CA VAL A 112 28.13 16.62 -7.50
C VAL A 112 27.69 17.18 -8.85
N LEU A 113 26.55 16.73 -9.38
CA LEU A 113 25.98 17.26 -10.63
C LEU A 113 25.63 18.76 -10.53
N TRP A 114 25.17 19.20 -9.36
CA TRP A 114 24.88 20.60 -9.10
C TRP A 114 26.14 21.46 -9.07
N GLU A 115 27.15 21.03 -8.33
CA GLU A 115 28.45 21.70 -8.21
C GLU A 115 29.17 21.78 -9.56
N ALA A 116 29.05 20.74 -10.38
CA ALA A 116 29.63 20.72 -11.71
C ALA A 116 29.01 21.79 -12.64
N ASN A 117 27.81 22.31 -12.30
CA ASN A 117 27.15 23.43 -12.98
C ASN A 117 27.10 23.26 -14.51
N GLY A 118 26.70 22.06 -14.94
CA GLY A 118 26.62 21.69 -16.35
C GLY A 118 27.96 21.32 -17.00
N GLN A 119 29.09 21.38 -16.28
CA GLN A 119 30.34 20.78 -16.76
C GLN A 119 30.40 19.29 -16.41
N PRO A 120 31.19 18.48 -17.14
CA PRO A 120 31.42 17.10 -16.75
C PRO A 120 32.08 17.05 -15.35
N PRO A 121 31.61 16.19 -14.44
CA PRO A 121 32.26 15.99 -13.14
C PRO A 121 33.72 15.58 -13.31
N THR A 122 34.60 16.10 -12.44
CA THR A 122 36.04 15.78 -12.48
C THR A 122 36.34 14.34 -12.06
N ALA A 123 35.46 13.75 -11.24
CA ALA A 123 35.54 12.37 -10.79
C ALA A 123 34.36 11.56 -11.33
N PRO A 124 34.53 10.24 -11.56
CA PRO A 124 33.42 9.36 -11.91
C PRO A 124 32.31 9.44 -10.85
N LEU A 125 31.07 9.59 -11.31
CA LEU A 125 29.90 9.56 -10.43
C LEU A 125 29.69 8.13 -9.93
N ASP A 126 29.69 7.94 -8.60
CA ASP A 126 29.28 6.68 -7.98
C ASP A 126 27.75 6.60 -7.98
N GLN A 127 27.20 6.21 -9.14
CA GLN A 127 25.77 6.02 -9.28
C GLN A 127 25.29 4.83 -8.44
N PRO A 128 24.37 5.01 -7.49
CA PRO A 128 23.85 3.90 -6.73
C PRO A 128 22.90 3.05 -7.58
N ASP A 129 23.06 1.73 -7.48
CA ASP A 129 22.06 0.79 -7.97
C ASP A 129 20.93 0.61 -6.95
N LEU A 130 19.72 0.40 -7.46
CA LEU A 130 18.61 -0.02 -6.61
C LEU A 130 18.93 -1.37 -5.95
N PRO A 131 18.65 -1.54 -4.65
CA PRO A 131 18.94 -2.77 -3.93
C PRO A 131 18.32 -4.00 -4.59
N ALA A 132 19.01 -5.12 -4.68
CA ALA A 132 18.42 -6.35 -5.20
C ALA A 132 17.23 -6.81 -4.33
N GLY A 133 16.18 -7.37 -4.94
CA GLY A 133 15.05 -7.98 -4.23
C GLY A 133 14.00 -7.02 -3.65
N TYR A 134 14.21 -5.69 -3.65
CA TYR A 134 13.23 -4.74 -3.09
C TYR A 134 11.83 -4.89 -3.69
N ARG A 135 11.75 -5.14 -5.01
CA ARG A 135 10.49 -5.33 -5.74
C ARG A 135 9.71 -6.53 -5.23
N GLU A 136 10.41 -7.60 -4.91
CA GLU A 136 9.80 -8.82 -4.41
C GLU A 136 9.23 -8.61 -3.01
N VAL A 137 10.00 -7.99 -2.11
CA VAL A 137 9.54 -7.67 -0.75
C VAL A 137 8.32 -6.75 -0.79
N PHE A 138 8.37 -5.66 -1.56
CA PHE A 138 7.24 -4.75 -1.71
C PHE A 138 6.03 -5.43 -2.36
N SER A 139 6.22 -6.20 -3.43
CA SER A 139 5.15 -6.92 -4.13
C SER A 139 4.45 -7.93 -3.21
N ASN A 140 5.22 -8.70 -2.43
CA ASN A 140 4.68 -9.63 -1.46
C ASN A 140 3.90 -8.90 -0.36
N CYS A 141 4.42 -7.78 0.17
CA CYS A 141 3.67 -6.97 1.13
C CYS A 141 2.37 -6.42 0.53
N ILE A 142 2.42 -5.82 -0.67
CA ILE A 142 1.25 -5.24 -1.34
C ILE A 142 0.16 -6.29 -1.60
N ARG A 143 0.55 -7.51 -1.98
CA ARG A 143 -0.39 -8.60 -2.29
C ARG A 143 -1.30 -8.96 -1.11
N HIS A 144 -0.76 -8.92 0.10
CA HIS A 144 -1.44 -9.37 1.31
C HIS A 144 -1.85 -8.23 2.26
N ALA A 145 -1.43 -6.99 1.96
CA ALA A 145 -1.74 -5.81 2.74
C ALA A 145 -3.21 -5.38 2.64
N ASP A 146 -3.67 -4.69 3.68
CA ASP A 146 -4.89 -3.88 3.59
C ASP A 146 -4.76 -2.78 2.52
N PRO A 147 -5.88 -2.33 1.91
CA PRO A 147 -5.85 -1.40 0.78
C PRO A 147 -5.04 -0.12 1.05
N GLN A 148 -5.11 0.41 2.26
CA GLN A 148 -4.40 1.64 2.64
C GLN A 148 -2.87 1.44 2.62
N VAL A 149 -2.40 0.35 3.24
CA VAL A 149 -0.96 0.02 3.30
C VAL A 149 -0.46 -0.37 1.90
N GLY A 150 -1.22 -1.19 1.17
CA GLY A 150 -0.88 -1.59 -0.20
C GLY A 150 -0.74 -0.40 -1.15
N SER A 151 -1.64 0.59 -1.06
CA SER A 151 -1.56 1.82 -1.86
C SER A 151 -0.34 2.67 -1.51
N TYR A 152 0.01 2.75 -0.23
CA TYR A 152 1.17 3.52 0.22
C TYR A 152 2.48 2.88 -0.25
N LEU A 153 2.62 1.56 -0.07
CA LEU A 153 3.77 0.79 -0.58
C LEU A 153 3.90 0.89 -2.11
N SER A 154 2.78 0.83 -2.83
CA SER A 154 2.76 0.99 -4.30
C SER A 154 3.23 2.38 -4.72
N THR A 155 2.85 3.42 -3.97
CA THR A 155 3.26 4.80 -4.23
C THR A 155 4.77 4.97 -4.08
N ILE A 156 5.36 4.39 -3.03
CA ILE A 156 6.83 4.36 -2.86
C ILE A 156 7.48 3.64 -4.03
N LEU A 157 6.98 2.48 -4.42
CA LEU A 157 7.54 1.68 -5.50
C LEU A 157 7.57 2.44 -6.83
N VAL A 158 6.47 3.12 -7.18
CA VAL A 158 6.39 3.94 -8.39
C VAL A 158 7.35 5.12 -8.32
N ARG A 159 7.39 5.84 -7.19
CA ARG A 159 8.27 7.02 -7.02
C ARG A 159 9.74 6.64 -7.07
N LEU A 160 10.11 5.52 -6.46
CA LEU A 160 11.47 4.97 -6.48
C LEU A 160 11.92 4.64 -7.92
N GLN A 161 11.08 3.97 -8.70
CA GLN A 161 11.39 3.65 -10.10
C GLN A 161 11.54 4.90 -10.98
N VAL A 162 10.67 5.89 -10.79
CA VAL A 162 10.76 7.17 -11.50
C VAL A 162 12.01 7.94 -11.11
N HIS A 163 12.36 7.97 -9.82
CA HIS A 163 13.58 8.60 -9.36
C HIS A 163 14.83 7.93 -9.94
N ASP A 164 14.90 6.60 -9.91
CA ASP A 164 16.04 5.84 -10.44
C ASP A 164 16.25 6.05 -11.95
N ALA A 165 15.17 6.05 -12.73
CA ALA A 165 15.25 6.35 -14.16
C ALA A 165 15.80 7.77 -14.40
N ARG A 166 15.26 8.77 -13.68
CA ARG A 166 15.72 10.17 -13.80
C ARG A 166 17.16 10.37 -13.35
N LEU A 167 17.60 9.66 -12.33
CA LEU A 167 18.98 9.70 -11.86
C LEU A 167 19.93 9.10 -12.90
N ARG A 168 19.57 7.94 -13.50
CA ARG A 168 20.32 7.34 -14.61
C ARG A 168 20.45 8.30 -15.78
N ASP A 169 19.35 8.92 -16.19
CA ASP A 169 19.34 9.88 -17.29
C ASP A 169 20.23 11.09 -16.96
N ALA A 170 20.13 11.63 -15.74
CA ALA A 170 20.97 12.75 -15.31
C ALA A 170 22.47 12.43 -15.24
N VAL A 171 22.83 11.23 -14.78
CA VAL A 171 24.22 10.77 -14.77
C VAL A 171 24.75 10.61 -16.20
N ALA A 172 23.94 10.05 -17.10
CA ALA A 172 24.30 9.89 -18.50
C ALA A 172 24.49 11.24 -19.21
N GLU A 173 23.58 12.19 -19.01
CA GLU A 173 23.66 13.56 -19.53
C GLU A 173 24.85 14.33 -18.94
N GLY A 174 25.11 14.19 -17.63
CA GLY A 174 26.22 14.84 -16.95
C GLY A 174 27.60 14.30 -17.35
N ALA A 175 27.68 13.05 -17.79
CA ALA A 175 28.92 12.44 -18.27
C ALA A 175 29.27 12.78 -19.73
N ASP A 176 28.30 13.28 -20.51
CA ASP A 176 28.51 13.60 -21.92
C ASP A 176 29.23 14.95 -22.09
N ALA A 177 30.47 14.90 -22.60
CA ALA A 177 31.27 16.09 -22.88
C ALA A 177 30.75 16.93 -24.06
N HIS A 178 29.84 16.37 -24.88
CA HIS A 178 29.39 16.96 -26.15
C HIS A 178 27.86 17.11 -26.27
N GLY A 179 27.08 16.78 -25.23
CA GLY A 179 25.61 16.65 -25.27
C GLY A 179 24.78 17.64 -24.45
N LEU A 180 23.49 17.29 -24.27
CA LEU A 180 22.54 18.01 -23.42
C LEU A 180 22.98 17.89 -21.95
N ARG A 181 23.12 19.04 -21.30
CA ARG A 181 23.53 19.14 -19.89
C ARG A 181 22.28 19.09 -19.01
N VAL A 182 22.39 18.38 -17.88
CA VAL A 182 21.31 18.38 -16.88
C VAL A 182 21.09 19.80 -16.39
N ASP A 183 19.87 20.28 -16.56
CA ASP A 183 19.48 21.61 -16.14
C ASP A 183 19.30 21.70 -14.60
N ARG A 184 19.70 22.84 -14.02
CA ARG A 184 19.64 23.08 -12.56
C ARG A 184 18.20 23.05 -12.03
N TYR A 185 17.21 23.47 -12.82
CA TYR A 185 15.80 23.38 -12.39
C TYR A 185 15.37 21.92 -12.22
N SER A 186 15.84 21.03 -13.10
CA SER A 186 15.61 19.59 -13.00
C SER A 186 16.26 19.00 -11.75
N LEU A 187 17.49 19.40 -11.42
CA LEU A 187 18.18 18.95 -10.21
C LEU A 187 17.42 19.33 -8.92
N ILE A 188 16.90 20.56 -8.83
CA ILE A 188 16.04 20.97 -7.70
C ILE A 188 14.80 20.06 -7.61
N ALA A 189 14.16 19.78 -8.74
CA ALA A 189 12.99 18.90 -8.76
C ALA A 189 13.36 17.45 -8.33
N TYR A 190 14.55 16.97 -8.69
CA TYR A 190 15.03 15.64 -8.32
C TYR A 190 15.34 15.54 -6.83
N LEU A 191 16.01 16.55 -6.24
CA LEU A 191 16.24 16.64 -4.80
C LEU A 191 14.93 16.73 -4.01
N TYR A 192 13.96 17.50 -4.50
CA TYR A 192 12.62 17.54 -3.91
C TYR A 192 11.97 16.15 -3.87
N ARG A 193 11.98 15.42 -5.00
CA ARG A 193 11.40 14.07 -5.06
C ARG A 193 12.18 13.04 -4.24
N LEU A 194 13.50 13.20 -4.14
CA LEU A 194 14.34 12.36 -3.30
C LEU A 194 14.03 12.56 -1.81
N GLY A 195 13.91 13.81 -1.35
CA GLY A 195 13.49 14.11 0.02
C GLY A 195 12.10 13.56 0.33
N GLU A 196 11.16 13.70 -0.62
CA GLU A 196 9.82 13.13 -0.49
C GLU A 196 9.86 11.60 -0.34
N LEU A 197 10.65 10.93 -1.17
CA LEU A 197 10.82 9.47 -1.13
C LEU A 197 11.46 9.01 0.18
N TYR A 198 12.49 9.72 0.66
CA TYR A 198 13.17 9.44 1.92
C TYR A 198 12.19 9.50 3.10
N ILE A 199 11.33 10.53 3.15
CA ILE A 199 10.29 10.64 4.19
C ILE A 199 9.30 9.48 4.10
N LEU A 200 8.82 9.16 2.90
CA LEU A 200 7.84 8.09 2.73
C LEU A 200 8.36 6.74 3.19
N ILE A 201 9.62 6.42 2.85
CA ILE A 201 10.32 5.20 3.30
C ILE A 201 10.52 5.25 4.82
N GLY A 202 11.02 6.36 5.35
CA GLY A 202 11.26 6.57 6.78
C GLY A 202 10.02 6.34 7.64
N ASN A 203 8.85 6.79 7.16
CA ASN A 203 7.57 6.62 7.85
C ASN A 203 7.13 5.16 8.01
N LEU A 204 7.69 4.23 7.21
CA LEU A 204 7.34 2.81 7.32
C LEU A 204 8.07 2.08 8.44
N PHE A 205 9.16 2.61 9.02
CA PHE A 205 9.94 1.84 9.99
C PHE A 205 9.14 1.41 11.23
N GLY A 206 8.41 2.34 11.86
CA GLY A 206 7.60 2.03 13.04
C GLY A 206 6.50 1.00 12.73
N PHE A 207 5.90 1.11 11.54
CA PHE A 207 4.95 0.12 11.06
C PHE A 207 5.62 -1.24 10.83
N ALA A 208 6.72 -1.28 10.06
CA ALA A 208 7.44 -2.50 9.68
C ALA A 208 7.95 -3.28 10.88
N ARG A 209 8.38 -2.59 11.95
CA ARG A 209 8.87 -3.19 13.21
C ARG A 209 7.75 -3.57 14.19
N ALA A 210 6.49 -3.36 13.81
CA ALA A 210 5.33 -3.56 14.69
C ALA A 210 5.37 -2.73 15.99
N GLU A 211 6.04 -1.57 15.95
CA GLU A 211 6.11 -0.60 17.07
C GLU A 211 4.87 0.31 17.08
N ALA A 212 4.29 0.57 15.90
CA ALA A 212 3.11 1.41 15.75
C ALA A 212 2.18 0.90 14.62
N PRO A 213 0.86 1.17 14.70
CA PRO A 213 -0.06 0.98 13.58
C PRO A 213 0.34 1.86 12.39
N PHE A 214 -0.08 1.46 11.19
CA PHE A 214 0.18 2.24 9.99
C PHE A 214 -0.62 3.54 9.99
N HIS A 215 0.09 4.66 9.93
CA HIS A 215 -0.48 5.97 9.68
C HIS A 215 0.33 6.67 8.59
N SER A 216 -0.34 7.08 7.52
CA SER A 216 0.26 7.97 6.54
C SER A 216 0.48 9.31 7.22
N LYS A 217 1.74 9.63 7.54
CA LYS A 217 2.08 10.95 8.08
C LYS A 217 2.03 11.98 6.97
N ASP A 218 1.48 13.15 7.27
CA ASP A 218 1.44 14.26 6.33
C ASP A 218 2.85 14.75 6.04
N LEU A 219 3.08 15.05 4.76
CA LEU A 219 4.31 15.68 4.32
C LEU A 219 4.25 17.15 4.72
N ASN A 220 5.21 17.59 5.53
CA ASN A 220 5.33 18.96 5.96
C ASN A 220 6.77 19.45 5.83
N TRP A 221 6.96 20.77 5.97
CA TRP A 221 8.27 21.39 5.79
C TRP A 221 9.32 20.85 6.76
N GLU A 222 8.95 20.57 8.01
CA GLU A 222 9.87 20.05 9.01
C GLU A 222 10.38 18.65 8.66
N ALA A 223 9.50 17.78 8.15
CA ALA A 223 9.89 16.46 7.65
C ALA A 223 10.87 16.56 6.48
N PHE A 224 10.64 17.49 5.54
CA PHE A 224 11.57 17.77 4.45
C PHE A 224 12.91 18.31 4.94
N ARG A 225 12.91 19.31 5.82
CA ARG A 225 14.13 19.86 6.40
C ARG A 225 14.97 18.78 7.09
N ASN A 226 14.32 17.92 7.88
CA ASN A 226 15.00 16.80 8.54
C ASN A 226 15.54 15.79 7.52
N ALA A 227 14.76 15.46 6.48
CA ALA A 227 15.21 14.57 5.42
C ALA A 227 16.43 15.13 4.68
N TYR A 228 16.41 16.41 4.31
CA TYR A 228 17.54 17.07 3.67
C TYR A 228 18.78 17.08 4.57
N GLY A 229 18.63 17.39 5.86
CA GLY A 229 19.72 17.33 6.82
C GLY A 229 20.35 15.93 6.93
N VAL A 230 19.56 14.85 6.93
CA VAL A 230 20.10 13.48 6.96
C VAL A 230 20.72 13.07 5.62
N LEU A 231 20.22 13.62 4.51
CA LEU A 231 20.79 13.42 3.18
C LEU A 231 22.04 14.29 2.92
N ASP A 232 22.48 15.07 3.91
CA ASP A 232 23.59 16.02 3.80
C ASP A 232 23.37 17.04 2.67
N VAL A 233 22.11 17.48 2.52
CA VAL A 233 21.68 18.49 1.54
C VAL A 233 21.36 19.77 2.29
N GLU A 234 22.25 20.75 2.22
CA GLU A 234 21.96 22.08 2.74
C GLU A 234 21.05 22.82 1.76
N VAL A 235 19.88 23.24 2.24
CA VAL A 235 18.81 23.72 1.36
C VAL A 235 19.21 25.03 0.67
N ASP A 236 19.99 25.84 1.38
CA ASP A 236 20.38 27.18 0.94
C ASP A 236 21.51 27.13 -0.12
N ASP A 237 22.21 26.00 -0.27
CA ASP A 237 23.21 25.78 -1.33
C ASP A 237 22.57 25.54 -2.72
N PHE A 238 21.30 25.14 -2.72
CA PHE A 238 20.52 24.86 -3.93
C PHE A 238 19.70 26.07 -4.37
N PHE A 239 20.42 27.13 -4.75
CA PHE A 239 19.86 28.42 -5.18
C PHE A 239 20.15 28.77 -6.65
N ILE A 240 19.11 29.17 -7.39
CA ILE A 240 19.19 29.81 -8.72
C ILE A 240 18.74 31.26 -8.60
N ASP A 241 17.53 31.47 -8.07
CA ASP A 241 16.94 32.78 -7.78
C ASP A 241 15.93 32.68 -6.60
N ASP A 242 15.36 33.82 -6.18
CA ASP A 242 14.41 33.91 -5.07
C ASP A 242 13.17 33.02 -5.25
N ASN A 243 12.75 32.82 -6.51
CA ASN A 243 11.64 31.96 -6.88
C ASN A 243 12.08 30.53 -7.19
N MET A 244 13.36 30.27 -7.43
CA MET A 244 13.87 28.95 -7.80
C MET A 244 15.06 28.56 -6.94
N ASN A 245 14.73 28.07 -5.75
CA ASN A 245 15.62 27.39 -4.83
C ASN A 245 14.91 26.20 -4.19
N LEU A 246 15.66 25.28 -3.59
CA LEU A 246 15.10 24.03 -3.04
C LEU A 246 14.05 24.30 -1.96
N ARG A 247 14.25 25.31 -1.10
CA ARG A 247 13.29 25.70 -0.06
C ARG A 247 11.96 26.14 -0.67
N ALA A 248 11.99 27.15 -1.54
CA ALA A 248 10.82 27.72 -2.17
C ALA A 248 10.09 26.68 -3.04
N PHE A 249 10.84 25.85 -3.77
CA PHE A 249 10.27 24.77 -4.58
C PHE A 249 9.51 23.76 -3.70
N THR A 250 10.11 23.33 -2.60
CA THR A 250 9.50 22.37 -1.65
C THR A 250 8.24 22.95 -1.01
N GLN A 251 8.30 24.19 -0.52
CA GLN A 251 7.15 24.85 0.10
C GLN A 251 5.98 25.02 -0.88
N ARG A 252 6.25 25.39 -2.14
CA ARG A 252 5.21 25.42 -3.18
C ARG A 252 4.65 24.04 -3.52
N GLY A 253 5.49 22.99 -3.47
CA GLY A 253 5.05 21.61 -3.64
C GLY A 253 4.07 21.19 -2.54
N LEU A 254 4.41 21.50 -1.29
CA LEU A 254 3.57 21.26 -0.12
C LEU A 254 2.25 22.03 -0.19
N ALA A 255 2.27 23.32 -0.54
CA ALA A 255 1.06 24.13 -0.68
C ALA A 255 0.09 23.56 -1.75
N ARG A 256 0.64 23.06 -2.86
CA ARG A 256 -0.16 22.37 -3.90
C ARG A 256 -0.78 21.08 -3.39
N ALA A 257 -0.01 20.27 -2.67
CA ALA A 257 -0.50 19.01 -2.11
C ALA A 257 -1.60 19.22 -1.05
N GLY A 258 -1.44 20.22 -0.17
CA GLY A 258 -2.45 20.56 0.85
C GLY A 258 -3.77 21.05 0.27
N ASN A 259 -3.73 21.79 -0.85
CA ASN A 259 -4.95 22.23 -1.54
C ASN A 259 -5.69 21.07 -2.26
N SER A 260 -4.98 20.02 -2.67
CA SER A 260 -5.58 18.83 -3.31
C SER A 260 -6.24 17.86 -2.34
N GLN A 261 -6.03 18.00 -1.02
CA GLN A 261 -6.71 17.19 0.00
C GLN A 261 -8.00 17.84 0.53
N ASN A 262 -8.22 19.13 0.22
CA ASN A 262 -9.38 19.92 0.63
C ASN A 262 -10.41 20.14 -0.50
N ALA A 263 -10.23 19.48 -1.64
CA ALA A 263 -11.11 19.54 -2.82
C ALA A 263 -11.62 18.12 -3.16
#